data_AF-A0A4W6DN76-F1
#
_entry.id   AF-A0A4W6DN76-F1
#
_cell.length_a   1.000
_cell.length_b   1.000
_cell.length_c   1.000
_cell.angle_alpha   90.00
_cell.angle_beta   90.00
_cell.angle_gamma   90.00
#
_symmetry.space_group_name_H-M   'P 1'
#
loop_
_entity.id
_entity.type
_entity.pdbx_description
1 polymer ?
#
loop_
_entity_poly.entity_id
_entity_poly.type
_entity_poly.pdbx_seq_one_letter_code
_entity_poly.pdbx_strand_id
1 'polypeptide(L)'
;PRSKLACKENPFDRKPARTRSKTFQDLPSSHPSSPEHGFPLIKRKVQTDQCVSTEELQAEMGELDKQLWALEQRGVELERKLRDCKKEEERMLMEWFSVIHERQALVRRDKELVYLTKQQRLEERQADVEYEFRCLYNKPESDWSQEDRGREQQLMDELVDIIDQRNQIISSLDQDRQRCKEKKYTLQKDKLKQLKKSKGKFKPTIVFKILNHKAERTKDSMDKKS
;
A
#
# COMPACT_ATOMS: atom_id res chain seq x y z
N PRO A 1 7.56 -43.52 -50.21
CA PRO A 1 7.41 -43.73 -48.76
C PRO A 1 8.15 -42.63 -47.96
N ARG A 2 7.45 -41.56 -47.58
CA ARG A 2 7.91 -40.58 -46.60
C ARG A 2 6.78 -40.38 -45.59
N SER A 3 6.95 -40.92 -44.39
CA SER A 3 6.05 -40.74 -43.26
C SER A 3 6.31 -39.39 -42.60
N LYS A 4 5.20 -38.73 -42.26
CA LYS A 4 5.10 -37.35 -41.76
C LYS A 4 5.31 -37.33 -40.24
N LEU A 5 6.11 -36.37 -39.76
CA LEU A 5 6.06 -35.88 -38.38
C LEU A 5 4.80 -35.03 -38.22
N ALA A 6 4.03 -35.31 -37.17
CA ALA A 6 2.84 -34.55 -36.80
C ALA A 6 3.23 -33.34 -35.94
N CYS A 7 2.96 -32.13 -36.43
CA CYS A 7 2.88 -30.94 -35.59
C CYS A 7 1.42 -30.49 -35.56
N LYS A 8 0.85 -30.47 -34.35
CA LYS A 8 -0.51 -30.01 -34.03
C LYS A 8 -0.63 -28.52 -34.36
N GLU A 9 -1.69 -28.18 -35.07
CA GLU A 9 -2.08 -26.80 -35.42
C GLU A 9 -2.76 -26.11 -34.22
N ASN A 10 -2.49 -24.82 -34.05
CA ASN A 10 -2.91 -24.00 -32.91
C ASN A 10 -4.36 -23.48 -33.11
N PRO A 11 -5.27 -23.56 -32.13
CA PRO A 11 -6.71 -23.26 -32.33
C PRO A 11 -7.08 -21.78 -32.59
N PHE A 12 -6.11 -20.86 -32.61
CA PHE A 12 -6.35 -19.42 -32.66
C PHE A 12 -6.22 -18.77 -34.05
N ASP A 13 -5.85 -19.53 -35.10
CA ASP A 13 -5.68 -18.98 -36.45
C ASP A 13 -6.97 -18.93 -37.30
N ARG A 14 -8.11 -18.55 -36.70
CA ARG A 14 -9.32 -18.22 -37.48
C ARG A 14 -9.38 -16.73 -37.77
N LYS A 15 -8.84 -16.30 -38.90
CA LYS A 15 -9.19 -14.99 -39.48
C LYS A 15 -10.64 -15.01 -39.97
N PRO A 16 -11.52 -14.07 -39.58
CA PRO A 16 -12.85 -13.99 -40.17
C PRO A 16 -12.76 -13.31 -41.54
N ALA A 17 -13.20 -14.03 -42.59
CA ALA A 17 -13.41 -13.46 -43.91
C ALA A 17 -14.56 -12.44 -43.85
N ARG A 18 -14.28 -11.16 -44.14
CA ARG A 18 -15.28 -10.11 -44.30
C ARG A 18 -16.06 -10.34 -45.60
N THR A 19 -17.28 -10.84 -45.51
CA THR A 19 -18.24 -10.82 -46.61
C THR A 19 -18.76 -9.39 -46.78
N ARG A 20 -18.50 -8.76 -47.92
CA ARG A 20 -19.12 -7.48 -48.30
C ARG A 20 -20.58 -7.72 -48.66
N SER A 21 -21.50 -7.25 -47.82
CA SER A 21 -22.91 -7.11 -48.21
C SER A 21 -23.11 -5.73 -48.85
N LYS A 22 -23.43 -5.72 -50.14
CA LYS A 22 -24.04 -4.56 -50.81
C LYS A 22 -25.55 -4.66 -50.61
N THR A 23 -26.11 -3.74 -49.84
CA THR A 23 -27.56 -3.48 -49.85
C THR A 23 -27.72 -1.97 -49.91
N PHE A 24 -27.97 -1.46 -51.12
CA PHE A 24 -28.57 -0.13 -51.30
C PHE A 24 -30.06 -0.28 -51.04
N GLN A 25 -30.56 0.35 -49.98
CA GLN A 25 -31.96 0.76 -49.90
C GLN A 25 -31.99 2.15 -49.26
N ASP A 26 -32.39 3.12 -50.07
CA ASP A 26 -32.72 4.48 -49.68
C ASP A 26 -33.90 4.45 -48.72
N LEU A 27 -33.69 4.88 -47.48
CA LEU A 27 -34.72 5.17 -46.50
C LEU A 27 -34.58 6.64 -46.07
N PRO A 28 -35.67 7.44 -46.06
CA PRO A 28 -35.60 8.80 -45.55
C PRO A 28 -35.34 8.75 -44.04
N SER A 29 -34.16 9.21 -43.63
CA SER A 29 -33.76 9.37 -42.24
C SER A 29 -34.62 10.45 -41.58
N SER A 30 -35.75 10.04 -41.03
CA SER A 30 -36.51 10.79 -40.03
C SER A 30 -36.17 10.27 -38.63
N HIS A 31 -34.88 10.16 -38.32
CA HIS A 31 -34.48 10.06 -36.92
C HIS A 31 -34.70 11.44 -36.30
N PRO A 32 -35.52 11.58 -35.24
CA PRO A 32 -35.45 12.79 -34.42
C PRO A 32 -34.00 12.92 -33.99
N SER A 33 -33.39 14.07 -34.30
CA SER A 33 -32.05 14.45 -33.87
C SER A 33 -31.89 14.02 -32.42
N SER A 34 -31.02 13.03 -32.20
CA SER A 34 -30.74 12.55 -30.85
C SER A 34 -30.38 13.76 -29.99
N PRO A 35 -30.93 13.87 -28.76
CA PRO A 35 -30.55 14.96 -27.86
C PRO A 35 -29.02 14.98 -27.79
N GLU A 36 -28.42 16.11 -28.13
CA GLU A 36 -27.15 16.20 -28.84
C GLU A 36 -25.94 15.45 -28.24
N HIS A 37 -25.96 15.01 -26.97
CA HIS A 37 -24.78 14.43 -26.33
C HIS A 37 -25.09 13.39 -25.22
N GLY A 38 -24.88 12.10 -25.53
CA GLY A 38 -24.49 11.03 -24.60
C GLY A 38 -25.56 10.39 -23.68
N PHE A 39 -25.40 9.09 -23.41
CA PHE A 39 -26.10 8.40 -22.33
C PHE A 39 -25.79 9.05 -20.96
N PRO A 40 -26.67 8.95 -19.95
CA PRO A 40 -26.42 9.52 -18.63
C PRO A 40 -25.08 9.07 -18.06
N LEU A 41 -24.19 10.03 -17.81
CA LEU A 41 -22.90 9.74 -17.19
C LEU A 41 -23.10 9.41 -15.72
N ILE A 42 -22.87 8.15 -15.37
CA ILE A 42 -22.95 7.66 -13.99
C ILE A 42 -21.53 7.52 -13.46
N LYS A 43 -21.25 8.20 -12.35
CA LYS A 43 -20.02 8.01 -11.60
C LYS A 43 -20.02 6.63 -10.94
N ARG A 44 -18.93 5.88 -11.11
CA ARG A 44 -18.78 4.59 -10.43
C ARG A 44 -18.71 4.80 -8.92
N LYS A 45 -19.33 3.90 -8.16
CA LYS A 45 -19.07 3.79 -6.72
C LYS A 45 -17.73 3.09 -6.54
N VAL A 46 -16.85 3.65 -5.72
CA VAL A 46 -15.61 2.97 -5.33
C VAL A 46 -16.00 1.85 -4.36
N GLN A 47 -15.94 0.61 -4.84
CA GLN A 47 -16.01 -0.59 -4.01
C GLN A 47 -14.66 -1.27 -4.15
N THR A 48 -13.78 -1.07 -3.18
CA THR A 48 -12.48 -1.74 -3.14
C THR A 48 -12.69 -3.17 -2.65
N ASP A 49 -11.93 -4.14 -3.18
CA ASP A 49 -11.97 -5.54 -2.75
C ASP A 49 -11.64 -5.74 -1.25
N GLN A 50 -11.08 -4.70 -0.60
CA GLN A 50 -10.92 -4.56 0.84
C GLN A 50 -11.96 -3.55 1.38
N CYS A 51 -13.20 -4.01 1.52
CA CYS A 51 -14.31 -3.23 2.09
C CYS A 51 -14.13 -3.07 3.62
N VAL A 52 -13.20 -2.21 4.04
CA VAL A 52 -13.19 -1.68 5.42
C VAL A 52 -13.77 -0.28 5.35
N SER A 53 -14.81 0.00 6.14
CA SER A 53 -15.42 1.32 6.12
C SER A 53 -14.46 2.37 6.69
N THR A 54 -14.59 3.62 6.26
CA THR A 54 -13.81 4.73 6.82
C THR A 54 -14.04 4.88 8.32
N GLU A 55 -15.26 4.57 8.79
CA GLU A 55 -15.64 4.59 10.21
C GLU A 55 -14.89 3.51 11.00
N GLU A 56 -14.78 2.29 10.46
CA GLU A 56 -14.02 1.19 11.06
C GLU A 56 -12.53 1.53 11.17
N LEU A 57 -11.94 2.14 10.14
CA LEU A 57 -10.55 2.58 10.17
C LEU A 57 -10.31 3.64 11.24
N GLN A 58 -11.19 4.64 11.32
CA GLN A 58 -11.08 5.70 12.33
C GLN A 58 -11.23 5.16 13.75
N ALA A 59 -12.16 4.22 13.95
CA ALA A 59 -12.33 3.54 15.22
C ALA A 59 -11.08 2.75 15.62
N GLU A 60 -10.48 2.01 14.68
CA GLU A 60 -9.25 1.25 14.94
C GLU A 60 -8.06 2.16 15.25
N MET A 61 -7.89 3.27 14.51
CA MET A 61 -6.85 4.26 14.80
C MET A 61 -6.99 4.84 16.21
N GLY A 62 -8.21 5.23 16.60
CA GLY A 62 -8.47 5.76 17.94
C GLY A 62 -8.24 4.73 19.06
N GLU A 63 -8.43 3.44 18.77
CA GLU A 63 -8.09 2.36 19.70
C GLU A 63 -6.58 2.15 19.82
N LEU A 64 -5.83 2.20 18.70
CA LEU A 64 -4.37 2.14 18.73
C LEU A 64 -3.76 3.29 19.53
N ASP A 65 -4.31 4.51 19.42
CA ASP A 65 -3.85 5.67 20.19
C ASP A 65 -3.99 5.44 21.70
N LYS A 66 -5.13 4.89 22.15
CA LYS A 66 -5.34 4.53 23.57
C LYS A 66 -4.35 3.46 24.02
N GLN A 67 -4.11 2.45 23.19
CA GLN A 67 -3.17 1.37 23.51
C GLN A 67 -1.73 1.89 23.57
N LEU A 68 -1.32 2.78 22.65
CA LEU A 68 -0.01 3.43 22.66
C LEU A 68 0.18 4.28 23.91
N TRP A 69 -0.84 5.04 24.30
CA TRP A 69 -0.82 5.83 25.54
C TRP A 69 -0.68 4.93 26.77
N ALA A 70 -1.44 3.84 26.85
CA ALA A 70 -1.35 2.90 27.96
C ALA A 70 0.03 2.22 28.05
N LEU A 71 0.64 1.89 26.91
CA LEU A 71 2.01 1.37 26.86
C LEU A 71 3.05 2.39 27.31
N GLU A 72 2.85 3.67 26.99
CA GLU A 72 3.73 4.74 27.45
C GLU A 72 3.68 4.87 28.97
N GLN A 73 2.48 4.90 29.57
CA GLN A 73 2.33 4.93 31.03
C GLN A 73 2.98 3.71 31.70
N ARG A 74 2.75 2.50 31.16
CA ARG A 74 3.39 1.28 31.66
C ARG A 74 4.92 1.35 31.56
N GLY A 75 5.44 1.92 30.46
CA GLY A 75 6.87 2.13 30.27
C GLY A 75 7.47 3.10 31.30
N VAL A 76 6.77 4.20 31.60
CA VAL A 76 7.18 5.18 32.63
C VAL A 76 7.20 4.55 34.02
N GLU A 77 6.18 3.77 34.37
CA GLU A 77 6.14 3.07 35.66
C GLU A 77 7.27 2.03 35.80
N LEU A 78 7.54 1.29 34.72
CA LEU A 78 8.60 0.29 34.70
C LEU A 78 9.98 0.93 34.84
N GLU A 79 10.21 2.07 34.20
CA GLU A 79 11.43 2.87 34.33
C GLU A 79 11.64 3.36 35.77
N ARG A 80 10.57 3.88 36.40
CA ARG A 80 10.60 4.32 37.80
C ARG A 80 10.98 3.16 38.73
N LYS A 81 10.34 2.00 38.58
CA LYS A 81 10.64 0.80 39.37
C LYS A 81 12.09 0.33 39.19
N LEU A 82 12.63 0.44 37.98
CA LEU A 82 14.02 0.07 37.68
C LEU A 82 15.04 1.01 38.37
N ARG A 83 14.69 2.29 38.56
CA ARG A 83 15.50 3.23 39.35
C ARG A 83 15.46 2.91 40.84
N ASP A 84 14.29 2.54 41.33
CA ASP A 84 14.04 2.38 42.77
C ASP A 84 14.47 1.00 43.30
N CYS A 85 14.48 -0.06 42.47
CA CYS A 85 14.64 -1.43 42.94
C CYS A 85 15.51 -2.31 42.03
N LYS A 86 16.70 -2.71 42.52
CA LYS A 86 17.64 -3.58 41.78
C LYS A 86 17.42 -5.09 41.95
N LYS A 87 16.51 -5.52 42.83
CA LYS A 87 16.35 -6.94 43.18
C LYS A 87 15.64 -7.78 42.11
N GLU A 88 15.10 -7.15 41.06
CA GLU A 88 14.32 -7.83 40.01
C GLU A 88 14.66 -7.37 38.58
N GLU A 89 15.87 -6.82 38.40
CA GLU A 89 16.31 -6.22 37.13
C GLU A 89 16.07 -7.13 35.92
N GLU A 90 16.35 -8.43 36.01
CA GLU A 90 16.13 -9.36 34.90
C GLU A 90 14.66 -9.47 34.47
N ARG A 91 13.73 -9.51 35.43
CA ARG A 91 12.29 -9.55 35.12
C ARG A 91 11.80 -8.23 34.55
N MET A 92 12.21 -7.11 35.14
CA MET A 92 11.84 -5.77 34.66
C MET A 92 12.39 -5.51 33.25
N LEU A 93 13.59 -6.00 32.95
CA LEU A 93 14.14 -5.90 31.60
C LEU A 93 13.31 -6.72 30.61
N MET A 94 12.90 -7.95 30.96
CA MET A 94 11.99 -8.73 30.11
C MET A 94 10.67 -8.00 29.84
N GLU A 95 10.07 -7.40 30.87
CA GLU A 95 8.85 -6.59 30.72
C GLU A 95 9.08 -5.37 29.81
N TRP A 96 10.24 -4.72 29.93
CA TRP A 96 10.62 -3.59 29.08
C TRP A 96 10.76 -3.99 27.61
N PHE A 97 11.28 -5.20 27.34
CA PHE A 97 11.28 -5.76 25.99
C PHE A 97 9.88 -5.98 25.44
N SER A 98 8.96 -6.48 26.26
CA SER A 98 7.56 -6.65 25.87
C SER A 98 6.93 -5.30 25.51
N VAL A 99 7.11 -4.27 26.36
CA VAL A 99 6.61 -2.91 26.08
C VAL A 99 7.15 -2.36 24.76
N ILE A 100 8.46 -2.48 24.51
CA ILE A 100 9.05 -2.02 23.24
C ILE A 100 8.49 -2.81 22.05
N HIS A 101 8.34 -4.13 22.19
CA HIS A 101 7.86 -4.98 21.11
C HIS A 101 6.38 -4.70 20.78
N GLU A 102 5.54 -4.58 21.80
CA GLU A 102 4.13 -4.19 21.69
C GLU A 102 4.02 -2.81 21.04
N ARG A 103 4.77 -1.81 21.51
CA ARG A 103 4.79 -0.47 20.89
C ARG A 103 5.18 -0.52 19.42
N GLN A 104 6.20 -1.30 19.06
CA GLN A 104 6.62 -1.46 17.66
C GLN A 104 5.58 -2.18 16.80
N ALA A 105 4.76 -3.06 17.39
CA ALA A 105 3.65 -3.70 16.69
C ALA A 105 2.52 -2.71 16.43
N LEU A 106 2.13 -1.93 17.44
CA LEU A 106 1.10 -0.91 17.31
C LEU A 106 1.50 0.18 16.31
N VAL A 107 2.74 0.69 16.36
CA VAL A 107 3.23 1.68 15.39
C VAL A 107 3.26 1.15 13.96
N ARG A 108 3.49 -0.16 13.76
CA ARG A 108 3.38 -0.77 12.43
C ARG A 108 1.93 -0.79 11.97
N ARG A 109 1.01 -1.20 12.85
CA ARG A 109 -0.42 -1.23 12.53
C ARG A 109 -0.97 0.16 12.23
N ASP A 110 -0.61 1.16 13.02
CA ASP A 110 -0.98 2.56 12.81
C ASP A 110 -0.56 3.05 11.41
N LYS A 111 0.69 2.80 11.02
CA LYS A 111 1.17 3.11 9.66
C LYS A 111 0.37 2.41 8.56
N GLU A 112 0.04 1.14 8.74
CA GLU A 112 -0.79 0.39 7.79
C GLU A 112 -2.17 1.04 7.64
N LEU A 113 -2.80 1.46 8.75
CA LEU A 113 -4.09 2.15 8.74
C LEU A 113 -4.00 3.50 8.02
N VAL A 114 -2.97 4.31 8.30
CA VAL A 114 -2.73 5.58 7.61
C VAL A 114 -2.61 5.37 6.09
N TYR A 115 -1.89 4.34 5.66
CA TYR A 115 -1.77 4.01 4.23
C TYR A 115 -3.08 3.53 3.63
N LEU A 116 -3.87 2.74 4.36
CA LEU A 116 -5.18 2.29 3.91
C LEU A 116 -6.16 3.46 3.75
N THR A 117 -6.20 4.39 4.70
CA THR A 117 -6.99 5.62 4.58
C THR A 117 -6.52 6.48 3.40
N LYS A 118 -5.20 6.63 3.20
CA LYS A 118 -4.66 7.37 2.05
C LYS A 118 -5.06 6.70 0.73
N GLN A 119 -4.97 5.38 0.65
CA GLN A 119 -5.38 4.59 -0.51
C GLN A 119 -6.86 4.80 -0.85
N GLN A 120 -7.77 4.75 0.14
CA GLN A 120 -9.20 5.00 -0.08
C GLN A 120 -9.45 6.37 -0.69
N ARG A 121 -8.84 7.43 -0.14
CA ARG A 121 -8.96 8.79 -0.67
C ARG A 121 -8.44 8.91 -2.11
N LEU A 122 -7.34 8.24 -2.43
CA LEU A 122 -6.79 8.21 -3.78
C LEU A 122 -7.72 7.49 -4.75
N GLU A 123 -8.37 6.40 -4.33
CA GLU A 123 -9.31 5.66 -5.16
C GLU A 123 -10.62 6.43 -5.40
N GLU A 124 -11.11 7.14 -4.38
CA GLU A 124 -12.22 8.10 -4.50
C GLU A 124 -11.88 9.22 -5.48
N ARG A 125 -10.71 9.85 -5.31
CA ARG A 125 -10.29 10.91 -6.21
C ARG A 125 -10.09 10.40 -7.64
N GLN A 126 -9.56 9.19 -7.81
CA GLN A 126 -9.44 8.57 -9.13
C GLN A 126 -10.82 8.42 -9.80
N ALA A 127 -11.86 8.02 -9.04
CA ALA A 127 -13.22 7.93 -9.56
C ALA A 127 -13.83 9.29 -9.90
N ASP A 128 -13.47 10.37 -9.19
CA ASP A 128 -13.82 11.74 -9.56
C ASP A 128 -13.19 12.11 -10.90
N VAL A 129 -11.87 11.96 -11.01
CA VAL A 129 -11.09 12.34 -12.19
C VAL A 129 -11.57 11.57 -13.43
N GLU A 130 -11.80 10.26 -13.31
CA GLU A 130 -12.38 9.44 -14.39
C GLU A 130 -13.79 9.89 -14.80
N TYR A 131 -14.61 10.36 -13.85
CA TYR A 131 -15.93 10.90 -14.16
C TYR A 131 -15.82 12.22 -14.90
N GLU A 132 -14.93 13.12 -14.46
CA GLU A 132 -14.67 14.39 -15.13
C GLU A 132 -14.15 14.19 -16.56
N PHE A 133 -13.28 13.21 -16.79
CA PHE A 133 -12.90 12.80 -18.14
C PHE A 133 -14.10 12.39 -18.97
N ARG A 134 -14.98 11.54 -18.45
CA ARG A 134 -16.19 11.12 -19.18
C ARG A 134 -17.09 12.31 -19.52
N CYS A 135 -17.19 13.31 -18.63
CA CYS A 135 -17.92 14.55 -18.91
C CYS A 135 -17.27 15.34 -20.06
N LEU A 136 -15.95 15.47 -20.06
CA LEU A 136 -15.21 16.17 -21.10
C LEU A 136 -15.37 15.50 -22.48
N TYR A 137 -15.20 14.17 -22.53
CA TYR A 137 -15.34 13.36 -23.73
C TYR A 137 -16.79 13.11 -24.15
N ASN A 138 -17.78 13.66 -23.45
CA ASN A 138 -19.18 13.52 -23.83
C ASN A 138 -19.53 14.31 -25.09
N LYS A 139 -18.66 15.25 -25.51
CA LYS A 139 -18.74 15.99 -26.77
C LYS A 139 -17.52 15.67 -27.65
N PRO A 140 -17.67 15.68 -28.99
CA PRO A 140 -16.58 15.33 -29.88
C PRO A 140 -15.42 16.33 -29.74
N GLU A 141 -14.19 15.86 -29.97
CA GLU A 141 -12.97 16.66 -29.78
C GLU A 141 -12.91 17.89 -30.69
N SER A 142 -13.61 17.85 -31.83
CA SER A 142 -13.79 18.99 -32.73
C SER A 142 -14.47 20.19 -32.05
N ASP A 143 -15.27 19.94 -31.01
CA ASP A 143 -16.05 20.94 -30.27
C ASP A 143 -15.39 21.34 -28.94
N TRP A 144 -14.12 20.98 -28.76
CA TRP A 144 -13.34 21.30 -27.56
C TRP A 144 -12.75 22.70 -27.63
N SER A 145 -12.94 23.47 -26.54
CA SER A 145 -12.26 24.75 -26.34
C SER A 145 -10.80 24.54 -25.92
N GLN A 146 -10.04 25.62 -25.91
CA GLN A 146 -8.68 25.60 -25.33
C GLN A 146 -8.72 25.28 -23.83
N GLU A 147 -9.80 25.65 -23.13
CA GLU A 147 -9.98 25.30 -21.72
C GLU A 147 -10.25 23.81 -21.55
N ASP A 148 -11.01 23.19 -22.44
CA ASP A 148 -11.25 21.73 -22.41
C ASP A 148 -9.94 20.95 -22.58
N ARG A 149 -9.09 21.36 -23.53
CA ARG A 149 -7.75 20.78 -23.71
C ARG A 149 -6.86 21.00 -22.49
N GLY A 150 -6.92 22.20 -21.89
CA GLY A 150 -6.22 22.48 -20.64
C GLY A 150 -6.72 21.61 -19.49
N ARG A 151 -8.03 21.35 -19.42
CA ARG A 151 -8.63 20.51 -18.39
C ARG A 151 -8.26 19.05 -18.56
N GLU A 152 -8.26 18.54 -19.80
CA GLU A 152 -7.78 17.19 -20.09
C GLU A 152 -6.35 16.98 -19.57
N GLN A 153 -5.44 17.90 -19.91
CA GLN A 153 -4.04 17.80 -19.47
C GLN A 153 -3.93 17.79 -17.94
N GLN A 154 -4.67 18.66 -17.24
CA GLN A 154 -4.69 18.67 -15.77
C GLN A 154 -5.20 17.36 -15.18
N LEU A 155 -6.26 16.78 -15.76
CA LEU A 155 -6.82 15.52 -15.31
C LEU A 155 -5.84 14.35 -15.59
N MET A 156 -5.07 14.42 -16.68
CA MET A 156 -4.05 13.41 -17.01
C MET A 156 -2.89 13.47 -16.01
N ASP A 157 -2.39 14.68 -15.74
CA ASP A 157 -1.33 14.90 -14.76
C ASP A 157 -1.79 14.41 -13.37
N GLU A 158 -3.03 14.68 -12.99
CA GLU A 158 -3.60 14.22 -11.73
C GLU A 158 -3.75 12.70 -11.64
N LEU A 159 -4.14 12.02 -12.72
CA LEU A 159 -4.16 10.54 -12.75
C LEU A 159 -2.76 9.96 -12.54
N VAL A 160 -1.73 10.54 -13.18
CA VAL A 160 -0.34 10.12 -13.01
C VAL A 160 0.09 10.32 -11.56
N ASP A 161 -0.20 11.48 -10.97
CA ASP A 161 0.10 11.76 -9.55
C ASP A 161 -0.60 10.77 -8.60
N ILE A 162 -1.86 10.42 -8.87
CA ILE A 162 -2.59 9.41 -8.08
C ILE A 162 -1.90 8.05 -8.18
N ILE A 163 -1.53 7.62 -9.39
CA ILE A 163 -0.84 6.34 -9.61
C ILE A 163 0.51 6.33 -8.88
N ASP A 164 1.28 7.39 -8.98
CA ASP A 164 2.58 7.51 -8.33
C ASP A 164 2.45 7.50 -6.81
N GLN A 165 1.44 8.15 -6.26
CA GLN A 165 1.16 8.10 -4.82
C GLN A 165 0.75 6.69 -4.36
N ARG A 166 -0.06 5.95 -5.13
CA ARG A 166 -0.40 4.55 -4.82
C ARG A 166 0.84 3.65 -4.91
N ASN A 167 1.70 3.86 -5.90
CA ASN A 167 2.98 3.16 -6.02
C ASN A 167 3.92 3.44 -4.84
N GLN A 168 3.93 4.68 -4.34
CA GLN A 168 4.70 5.06 -3.15
C GLN A 168 4.20 4.33 -1.90
N ILE A 169 2.89 4.17 -1.74
CA ILE A 169 2.29 3.40 -0.63
C ILE A 169 2.78 1.95 -0.68
N ILE A 170 2.66 1.28 -1.83
CA ILE A 170 3.09 -0.11 -2.03
C ILE A 170 4.58 -0.26 -1.71
N SER A 171 5.41 0.61 -2.30
CA SER A 171 6.85 0.61 -2.09
C SER A 171 7.23 0.78 -0.61
N SER A 172 6.52 1.66 0.11
CA SER A 172 6.77 1.93 1.52
C SER A 172 6.41 0.72 2.40
N LEU A 173 5.26 0.09 2.14
CA LEU A 173 4.84 -1.12 2.84
C LEU A 173 5.79 -2.30 2.59
N ASP A 174 6.26 -2.47 1.36
CA ASP A 174 7.22 -3.52 1.01
C ASP A 174 8.59 -3.30 1.66
N GLN A 175 9.07 -2.06 1.70
CA GLN A 175 10.29 -1.70 2.42
C GLN A 175 10.15 -2.00 3.93
N ASP A 176 9.01 -1.66 4.54
CA ASP A 176 8.75 -1.94 5.94
C ASP A 176 8.70 -3.45 6.23
N ARG A 177 8.05 -4.22 5.36
CA ARG A 177 8.02 -5.69 5.43
C ARG A 177 9.42 -6.28 5.34
N GLN A 178 10.26 -5.78 4.43
CA GLN A 178 11.63 -6.23 4.25
C GLN A 178 12.49 -5.91 5.49
N ARG A 179 12.43 -4.67 6.00
CA ARG A 179 13.12 -4.26 7.23
C ARG A 179 12.72 -5.14 8.42
N CYS A 180 11.45 -5.52 8.53
CA CYS A 180 10.98 -6.40 9.61
C CYS A 180 11.54 -7.82 9.50
N LYS A 181 11.58 -8.38 8.29
CA LYS A 181 12.18 -9.71 8.03
C LYS A 181 13.66 -9.74 8.39
N GLU A 182 14.41 -8.72 8.01
CA GLU A 182 15.85 -8.60 8.31
C GLU A 182 16.13 -8.50 9.81
N LYS A 183 15.34 -7.69 10.53
CA LYS A 183 15.40 -7.61 12.01
C LYS A 183 15.09 -8.95 12.67
N LYS A 184 14.10 -9.69 12.16
CA LYS A 184 13.77 -11.03 12.68
C LYS A 184 14.89 -12.03 12.41
N TYR A 185 15.46 -12.04 11.20
CA TYR A 185 16.56 -12.93 10.82
C TYR A 185 17.82 -12.67 11.65
N THR A 186 18.19 -11.40 11.82
CA THR A 186 19.34 -11.02 12.66
C THR A 186 19.15 -11.43 14.12
N LEU A 187 17.97 -11.17 14.69
CA LEU A 187 17.64 -11.59 16.05
C LEU A 187 17.70 -13.12 16.20
N GLN A 188 17.18 -13.89 15.24
CA GLN A 188 17.26 -15.36 15.26
C GLN A 188 18.70 -15.86 15.15
N LYS A 189 19.51 -15.26 14.27
CA LYS A 189 20.93 -15.60 14.11
C LYS A 189 21.71 -15.34 15.39
N ASP A 190 21.43 -14.24 16.07
CA ASP A 190 22.08 -13.89 17.33
C ASP A 190 21.63 -14.83 18.46
N LYS A 191 20.35 -15.17 18.55
CA LYS A 191 19.85 -16.22 19.48
C LYS A 191 20.54 -17.56 19.24
N LEU A 192 20.71 -17.98 17.99
CA LEU A 192 21.39 -19.25 17.64
C LEU A 192 22.88 -19.23 17.99
N LYS A 193 23.57 -18.12 17.72
CA LYS A 193 24.98 -17.94 18.11
C LYS A 193 25.16 -18.00 19.62
N GLN A 194 24.20 -17.46 20.39
CA GLN A 194 24.27 -17.48 21.85
C GLN A 194 23.95 -18.85 22.44
N LEU A 195 22.97 -19.59 21.89
CA LEU A 195 22.70 -20.96 22.33
C LEU A 195 23.94 -21.87 22.12
N LYS A 196 24.72 -21.62 21.07
CA LYS A 196 26.00 -22.29 20.83
C LYS A 196 27.13 -21.85 21.78
N LYS A 197 27.02 -20.69 22.42
CA LYS A 197 28.02 -20.13 23.35
C LYS A 197 27.68 -20.33 24.83
N SER A 198 26.41 -20.48 25.19
CA SER A 198 25.96 -20.60 26.57
C SER A 198 25.69 -22.06 26.97
N LYS A 199 26.75 -22.76 27.42
CA LYS A 199 26.64 -23.74 28.53
C LYS A 199 26.71 -23.05 29.91
N GLY A 200 26.48 -21.74 30.00
CA GLY A 200 26.53 -20.98 31.26
C GLY A 200 25.75 -19.66 31.20
N LYS A 201 24.97 -19.42 32.26
CA LYS A 201 24.21 -18.23 32.72
C LYS A 201 23.98 -17.07 31.73
N PHE A 202 22.70 -16.76 31.52
CA PHE A 202 22.19 -15.59 30.79
C PHE A 202 22.75 -14.28 31.39
N LYS A 203 23.17 -13.32 30.54
CA LYS A 203 23.71 -12.02 31.00
C LYS A 203 22.85 -10.86 30.46
N PRO A 204 22.25 -10.03 31.32
CA PRO A 204 21.41 -8.88 30.92
C PRO A 204 22.10 -7.87 29.98
N THR A 205 23.43 -7.74 30.09
CA THR A 205 24.26 -6.86 29.25
C THR A 205 24.20 -7.21 27.76
N ILE A 206 23.86 -8.45 27.42
CA ILE A 206 23.75 -8.93 26.03
C ILE A 206 22.46 -8.39 25.40
N VAL A 207 21.39 -8.25 26.19
CA VAL A 207 20.07 -7.86 25.69
C VAL A 207 20.03 -6.35 25.39
N PHE A 208 20.76 -5.53 26.15
CA PHE A 208 21.01 -4.13 25.83
C PHE A 208 21.80 -3.93 24.53
N LYS A 209 22.78 -4.79 24.23
CA LYS A 209 23.53 -4.72 22.95
C LYS A 209 22.64 -4.98 21.74
N ILE A 210 21.69 -5.90 21.86
CA ILE A 210 20.70 -6.20 20.80
C ILE A 210 19.78 -4.99 20.53
N LEU A 211 19.43 -4.21 21.56
CA LEU A 211 18.64 -2.98 21.42
C LEU A 211 19.42 -1.82 20.81
N ASN A 212 20.70 -1.67 21.17
CA ASN A 212 21.54 -0.55 20.76
C ASN A 212 22.07 -0.62 19.33
N HIS A 213 21.85 -1.71 18.58
CA HIS A 213 22.24 -1.77 17.16
C HIS A 213 21.46 -0.80 16.25
N LYS A 214 20.49 -0.03 16.78
CA LYS A 214 19.91 1.15 16.12
C LYS A 214 20.83 2.39 16.17
N ALA A 215 21.76 2.50 17.11
CA ALA A 215 22.60 3.71 17.25
C ALA A 215 23.83 3.68 16.33
N GLU A 216 24.47 2.53 16.14
CA GLU A 216 25.72 2.44 15.36
C GLU A 216 25.49 2.41 13.84
N ARG A 217 24.46 1.70 13.35
CA ARG A 217 24.25 1.58 11.89
C ARG A 217 23.74 2.85 11.22
N THR A 218 23.13 3.75 11.99
CA THR A 218 22.62 5.03 11.47
C THR A 218 23.74 6.07 11.34
N LYS A 219 24.85 5.93 12.08
CA LYS A 219 26.08 6.73 11.87
C LYS A 219 26.87 6.24 10.67
N ASP A 220 27.07 4.94 10.53
CA ASP A 220 27.84 4.35 9.41
C ASP A 220 27.22 4.56 8.02
N SER A 221 25.93 4.92 7.93
CA SER A 221 25.28 5.23 6.65
C SER A 221 25.37 6.71 6.26
N MET A 222 25.74 7.62 7.17
CA MET A 222 25.95 9.03 6.82
C MET A 222 27.41 9.31 6.43
N ASP A 223 28.38 8.60 7.01
CA ASP A 223 29.81 8.81 6.70
C ASP A 223 30.29 8.18 5.37
N LYS A 224 29.43 7.46 4.65
CA LYS A 224 29.76 6.90 3.31
C LYS A 224 29.19 7.70 2.14
N LYS A 225 28.66 8.90 2.40
CA LYS A 225 28.11 9.79 1.37
C LYS A 225 28.59 11.23 1.54
N SER A 226 29.89 11.38 1.78
CA SER A 226 30.63 12.65 1.70
C SER A 226 31.92 12.44 0.93
#